data_AF-A0A7S3EYH8-F1
#
_entry.id   AF-A0A7S3EYH8-F1
#
_cell.length_a   1.000
_cell.length_b   1.000
_cell.length_c   1.000
_cell.angle_alpha   90.00
_cell.angle_beta   90.00
_cell.angle_gamma   90.00
#
_symmetry.space_group_name_H-M   'P 1'
#
loop_
_entity.id
_entity.type
_entity.pdbx_description
1 polymer ?
#
loop_
_entity_poly.entity_id
_entity_poly.type
_entity_poly.pdbx_seq_one_letter_code
_entity_poly.pdbx_strand_id
1 'polypeptide(L)'
;MLDHDVQHGEGRTYRYFKGRATIPFGFGLSYTSFALSLGELPPASWSIDTASLHPLNLSVILTNTGARAGDDVVQAYFAPLALVPPGVPNHPIKALWGFERVVALSSGAAATVSFPLAARDLQLSDLNGDLVLAPGTYRITFENGAGAIASHVVTLTGKKLVSEPFPQPTRT
;
A
#
# COMPACT_ATOMS: atom_id res chain seq x y z
N MET A 1 -4.44 13.95 -29.17
CA MET A 1 -4.90 12.85 -28.30
C MET A 1 -4.22 13.07 -26.96
N LEU A 2 -4.96 13.23 -25.86
CA LEU A 2 -4.34 13.38 -24.54
C LEU A 2 -3.71 12.04 -24.18
N ASP A 3 -2.42 12.06 -23.87
CA ASP A 3 -1.74 10.89 -23.35
C ASP A 3 -2.18 10.71 -21.88
N HIS A 4 -3.11 9.76 -21.69
CA HIS A 4 -3.67 9.38 -20.40
C HIS A 4 -2.79 8.34 -19.67
N ASP A 5 -1.62 8.01 -20.23
CA ASP A 5 -0.64 7.20 -19.54
C ASP A 5 -0.08 7.97 -18.33
N VAL A 6 -0.50 7.54 -17.14
CA VAL A 6 -0.04 8.08 -15.86
C VAL A 6 1.42 7.73 -15.56
N GLN A 7 2.04 6.88 -16.38
CA GLN A 7 3.41 6.40 -16.24
C GLN A 7 4.37 7.10 -17.23
N HIS A 8 3.84 7.87 -18.19
CA HIS A 8 4.64 8.60 -19.18
C HIS A 8 5.56 9.64 -18.53
N GLY A 9 6.75 9.84 -19.11
CA GLY A 9 7.75 10.80 -18.63
C GLY A 9 8.26 10.45 -17.23
N GLU A 10 8.17 11.41 -16.30
CA GLU A 10 8.53 11.20 -14.89
C GLU A 10 7.46 10.43 -14.10
N GLY A 11 6.33 10.06 -14.72
CA GLY A 11 5.18 9.47 -14.04
C GLY A 11 4.33 10.51 -13.29
N ARG A 12 3.09 10.16 -12.98
CA ARG A 12 2.11 11.04 -12.36
C ARG A 12 1.66 10.48 -11.01
N THR A 13 1.28 11.38 -10.10
CA THR A 13 0.85 11.06 -8.72
C THR A 13 1.95 10.40 -7.87
N TYR A 14 1.71 10.23 -6.58
CA TYR A 14 2.63 9.51 -5.70
C TYR A 14 2.86 8.04 -6.11
N ARG A 15 1.95 7.46 -6.91
CA ARG A 15 2.02 6.06 -7.33
C ARG A 15 3.12 5.83 -8.37
N TYR A 16 3.44 6.81 -9.21
CA TYR A 16 4.35 6.63 -10.34
C TYR A 16 5.40 7.74 -10.51
N PHE A 17 5.27 8.86 -9.81
CA PHE A 17 6.20 9.98 -9.94
C PHE A 17 7.61 9.62 -9.43
N LYS A 18 8.58 9.72 -10.34
CA LYS A 18 10.00 9.37 -10.12
C LYS A 18 10.84 10.55 -9.62
N GLY A 19 10.30 11.77 -9.69
CA GLY A 19 10.96 12.96 -9.20
C GLY A 19 10.84 13.14 -7.67
N ARG A 20 11.37 14.27 -7.18
CA ARG A 20 11.31 14.63 -5.76
C ARG A 20 10.18 15.62 -5.51
N ALA A 21 9.12 15.18 -4.84
CA ALA A 21 8.05 16.07 -4.41
C ALA A 21 8.54 17.00 -3.28
N THR A 22 8.21 18.29 -3.37
CA THR A 22 8.49 19.27 -2.29
C THR A 22 7.68 18.96 -1.04
N ILE A 23 6.40 18.61 -1.22
CA ILE A 23 5.49 18.13 -0.19
C ILE A 23 4.84 16.87 -0.77
N PRO A 24 5.21 15.67 -0.30
CA PRO A 24 4.66 14.43 -0.85
C PRO A 24 3.20 14.24 -0.42
N PHE A 25 2.48 13.39 -1.16
CA PHE A 25 1.15 12.95 -0.76
C PHE A 25 1.20 12.34 0.66
N GLY A 26 0.18 12.65 1.46
CA GLY A 26 0.08 12.15 2.83
C GLY A 26 0.97 12.86 3.85
N PHE A 27 1.77 13.86 3.44
CA PHE A 27 2.57 14.66 4.37
C PHE A 27 1.69 15.48 5.31
N GLY A 28 1.99 15.41 6.61
CA GLY A 28 1.32 16.18 7.64
C GLY A 28 2.18 16.24 8.89
N LEU A 29 2.19 17.39 9.58
CA LEU A 29 2.92 17.55 10.84
C LEU A 29 1.93 17.51 12.01
N SER A 30 2.44 17.15 13.18
CA SER A 30 1.72 17.22 14.45
C SER A 30 2.48 18.06 15.47
N TYR A 31 1.78 18.53 16.51
CA TYR A 31 2.39 19.23 17.64
C TYR A 31 3.04 18.29 18.66
N THR A 32 2.96 16.98 18.42
CA THR A 32 3.70 15.94 19.13
C THR A 32 4.40 15.04 18.12
N SER A 33 5.27 14.13 18.59
CA SER A 33 5.95 13.15 17.75
C SER A 33 5.33 11.77 17.94
N PHE A 34 5.34 10.98 16.87
CA PHE A 34 4.84 9.61 16.90
C PHE A 34 5.89 8.65 16.36
N ALA A 35 5.85 7.41 16.85
CA ALA A 35 6.61 6.29 16.33
C ALA A 35 5.65 5.18 15.90
N LEU A 36 6.04 4.44 14.86
CA LEU A 36 5.33 3.27 14.38
C LEU A 36 6.18 2.02 14.63
N SER A 37 5.55 0.98 15.17
CA SER A 37 6.13 -0.37 15.21
C SER A 37 5.16 -1.39 14.65
N LEU A 38 5.68 -2.46 14.06
CA LEU A 38 4.87 -3.51 13.45
C LEU A 38 4.03 -4.21 14.53
N GLY A 39 2.74 -4.40 14.27
CA GLY A 39 1.83 -5.17 15.10
C GLY A 39 1.63 -6.56 14.51
N GLU A 40 0.36 -6.96 14.37
CA GLU A 40 -0.02 -8.18 13.67
C GLU A 40 0.33 -8.06 12.18
N LEU A 41 1.11 -9.01 11.70
CA LEU A 41 1.56 -9.07 10.32
C LEU A 41 1.09 -10.36 9.69
N PRO A 42 0.93 -10.36 8.36
CA PRO A 42 0.57 -11.58 7.68
C PRO A 42 1.78 -12.54 7.65
N PRO A 43 1.57 -13.82 7.29
CA PRO A 43 2.68 -14.74 7.09
C PRO A 43 3.68 -14.18 6.08
N ALA A 44 4.98 -14.47 6.28
CA ALA A 44 6.05 -14.03 5.37
C ALA A 44 5.84 -14.50 3.92
N SER A 45 5.04 -15.55 3.72
CA SER A 45 4.60 -16.02 2.42
C SER A 45 3.14 -16.48 2.47
N TRP A 46 2.34 -16.12 1.46
CA TRP A 46 1.01 -16.70 1.26
C TRP A 46 0.68 -16.89 -0.23
N SER A 47 -0.23 -17.82 -0.54
CA SER A 47 -0.59 -18.18 -1.92
C SER A 47 -1.72 -17.29 -2.48
N ILE A 48 -1.67 -16.99 -3.78
CA ILE A 48 -2.70 -16.27 -4.55
C ILE A 48 -3.90 -17.18 -4.90
N ASP A 49 -3.87 -18.48 -4.54
CA ASP A 49 -4.93 -19.43 -4.88
C ASP A 49 -6.19 -19.30 -3.98
N THR A 50 -7.34 -19.14 -4.63
CA THR A 50 -8.58 -18.50 -4.17
C THR A 50 -9.54 -19.35 -3.33
N ALA A 51 -9.08 -20.33 -2.55
CA ALA A 51 -10.04 -21.07 -1.71
C ALA A 51 -10.62 -20.22 -0.56
N SER A 52 -9.96 -19.11 -0.18
CA SER A 52 -10.35 -18.31 0.99
C SER A 52 -9.50 -17.05 1.15
N LEU A 53 -9.53 -16.11 0.19
CA LEU A 53 -8.96 -14.76 0.36
C LEU A 53 -9.80 -13.96 1.38
N HIS A 54 -9.81 -14.41 2.63
CA HIS A 54 -10.28 -13.62 3.74
C HIS A 54 -9.38 -12.38 3.84
N PRO A 55 -9.94 -11.22 4.18
CA PRO A 55 -9.14 -10.05 4.48
C PRO A 55 -8.08 -10.43 5.52
N LEU A 56 -6.82 -10.21 5.19
CA LEU A 56 -5.75 -10.31 6.18
C LEU A 56 -5.84 -9.04 7.02
N ASN A 57 -6.00 -9.19 8.33
CA ASN A 57 -5.95 -8.04 9.23
C ASN A 57 -4.48 -7.78 9.57
N LEU A 58 -3.98 -6.65 9.11
CA LEU A 58 -2.65 -6.19 9.46
C LEU A 58 -2.77 -5.06 10.46
N SER A 59 -1.86 -4.98 11.41
CA SER A 59 -1.85 -3.87 12.35
C SER A 59 -0.46 -3.29 12.56
N VAL A 60 -0.48 -2.05 13.00
CA VAL A 60 0.69 -1.27 13.38
C VAL A 60 0.37 -0.56 14.69
N ILE A 61 1.38 -0.44 15.55
CA ILE A 61 1.26 0.24 16.82
C ILE A 61 1.75 1.66 16.62
N LEU A 62 0.86 2.62 16.83
CA LEU A 62 1.16 4.04 16.87
C LEU A 62 1.41 4.45 18.32
N THR A 63 2.61 4.92 18.62
CA THR A 63 2.98 5.41 19.96
C THR A 63 3.24 6.90 19.90
N ASN A 64 2.57 7.67 20.76
CA ASN A 64 2.90 9.07 20.96
C ASN A 64 4.17 9.17 21.82
N THR A 65 5.26 9.63 21.21
CA THR A 65 6.57 9.75 21.85
C THR A 65 6.88 11.17 22.32
N GLY A 66 6.02 12.14 22.01
CA GLY A 66 6.20 13.53 22.41
C GLY A 66 5.43 13.89 23.69
N ALA A 67 5.61 15.13 24.14
CA ALA A 67 5.12 15.60 25.44
C ALA A 67 3.66 16.10 25.44
N ARG A 68 2.97 16.08 24.30
CA ARG A 68 1.60 16.61 24.15
C ARG A 68 0.68 15.50 23.65
N ALA A 69 -0.58 15.52 24.07
CA ALA A 69 -1.59 14.73 23.38
C ALA A 69 -1.74 15.24 21.93
N GLY A 70 -2.05 14.33 21.01
CA GLY A 70 -2.21 14.70 19.61
C GLY A 70 -2.95 13.65 18.82
N ASP A 71 -3.35 14.06 17.62
CA ASP A 71 -3.90 13.18 16.60
C ASP A 71 -2.81 12.82 15.60
N ASP A 72 -2.94 11.65 14.98
CA ASP A 72 -2.13 11.26 13.83
C ASP A 72 -2.95 10.44 12.84
N VAL A 73 -2.51 10.41 11.58
CA VAL A 73 -3.11 9.60 10.51
C VAL A 73 -2.09 8.57 10.05
N VAL A 74 -2.38 7.31 10.33
CA VAL A 74 -1.58 6.18 9.84
C VAL A 74 -2.09 5.80 8.46
N GLN A 75 -1.17 5.68 7.51
CA GLN A 75 -1.44 5.33 6.11
C GLN A 75 -0.79 3.98 5.80
N ALA A 76 -1.52 3.09 5.14
CA ALA A 76 -1.09 1.74 4.81
C ALA A 76 -0.94 1.58 3.29
N TYR A 77 0.26 1.20 2.88
CA TYR A 77 0.69 1.13 1.48
C TYR A 77 1.24 -0.24 1.13
N PHE A 78 0.93 -0.71 -0.07
CA PHE A 78 1.60 -1.85 -0.69
C PHE A 78 2.44 -1.39 -1.87
N ALA A 79 3.56 -2.06 -2.11
CA ALA A 79 4.46 -1.78 -3.21
C ALA A 79 5.02 -3.10 -3.74
N PRO A 80 4.77 -3.47 -5.01
CA PRO A 80 5.47 -4.60 -5.60
C PRO A 80 6.96 -4.29 -5.72
N LEU A 81 7.81 -5.28 -5.45
CA LEU A 81 9.27 -5.17 -5.54
C LEU A 81 9.81 -6.03 -6.69
N ALA A 82 9.33 -7.27 -6.81
CA ALA A 82 9.68 -8.17 -7.90
C ALA A 82 8.52 -9.14 -8.19
N LEU A 83 8.05 -9.19 -9.43
CA LEU A 83 6.92 -10.04 -9.84
C LEU A 83 7.40 -11.29 -10.59
N VAL A 84 6.68 -12.41 -10.41
CA VAL A 84 7.03 -13.73 -10.96
C VAL A 84 5.79 -14.43 -11.55
N PRO A 85 5.73 -14.71 -12.86
CA PRO A 85 6.63 -14.22 -13.89
C PRO A 85 6.47 -12.69 -14.09
N PRO A 86 7.43 -12.02 -14.74
CA PRO A 86 7.24 -10.66 -15.22
C PRO A 86 6.00 -10.60 -16.12
N GLY A 87 5.19 -9.54 -15.98
CA GLY A 87 3.93 -9.43 -16.73
C GLY A 87 3.09 -8.20 -16.40
N VAL A 88 3.44 -7.50 -15.32
CA VAL A 88 2.91 -6.16 -15.00
C VAL A 88 4.12 -5.20 -15.02
N PRO A 89 4.56 -4.74 -16.19
CA PRO A 89 5.60 -3.73 -16.26
C PRO A 89 5.10 -2.45 -15.57
N ASN A 90 6.02 -1.69 -14.96
CA ASN A 90 5.75 -0.36 -14.41
C ASN A 90 4.62 -0.30 -13.36
N HIS A 91 4.54 -1.30 -12.48
CA HIS A 91 3.66 -1.28 -11.32
C HIS A 91 3.92 -0.06 -10.40
N PRO A 92 2.97 0.33 -9.54
CA PRO A 92 3.13 1.48 -8.65
C PRO A 92 4.36 1.37 -7.74
N ILE A 93 5.05 2.49 -7.53
CA ILE A 93 6.12 2.64 -6.52
C ILE A 93 5.55 2.33 -5.12
N LYS A 94 4.31 2.76 -4.87
CA LYS A 94 3.45 2.34 -3.77
C LYS A 94 2.01 2.70 -4.08
N ALA A 95 1.05 2.04 -3.46
CA ALA A 95 -0.36 2.34 -3.56
C ALA A 95 -1.02 2.26 -2.18
N LEU A 96 -1.76 3.31 -1.82
CA LEU A 96 -2.50 3.40 -0.56
C LEU A 96 -3.69 2.44 -0.64
N TRP A 97 -3.86 1.57 0.36
CA TRP A 97 -5.07 0.76 0.48
C TRP A 97 -5.97 1.19 1.65
N GLY A 98 -5.39 1.83 2.67
CA GLY A 98 -6.12 2.22 3.87
C GLY A 98 -5.43 3.35 4.61
N PHE A 99 -6.21 4.11 5.37
CA PHE A 99 -5.71 5.08 6.32
C PHE A 99 -6.66 5.14 7.51
N GLU A 100 -6.14 5.45 8.69
CA GLU A 100 -6.93 5.55 9.92
C GLU A 100 -6.41 6.71 10.76
N ARG A 101 -7.34 7.48 11.34
CA ARG A 101 -6.99 8.61 12.21
C ARG A 101 -7.14 8.20 13.67
N VAL A 102 -6.06 8.27 14.42
CA VAL A 102 -6.07 8.12 15.88
C VAL A 102 -6.22 9.51 16.49
N VAL A 103 -7.19 9.69 17.37
CA VAL A 103 -7.50 10.97 18.01
C VAL A 103 -7.10 11.00 19.48
N ALA A 104 -6.64 12.16 19.94
CA ALA A 104 -6.35 12.47 21.34
C ALA A 104 -5.44 11.43 22.03
N LEU A 105 -4.43 10.91 21.32
CA LEU A 105 -3.48 9.96 21.90
C LEU A 105 -2.59 10.68 22.90
N SER A 106 -2.72 10.36 24.18
CA SER A 106 -1.92 10.94 25.26
C SER A 106 -0.43 10.69 25.09
N SER A 107 0.41 11.56 25.65
CA SER A 107 1.87 11.36 25.72
C SER A 107 2.21 10.00 26.32
N GLY A 108 3.06 9.22 25.64
CA GLY A 108 3.47 7.88 26.04
C GLY A 108 2.44 6.77 25.81
N ALA A 109 1.22 7.11 25.37
CA ALA A 109 0.21 6.11 25.04
C ALA A 109 0.45 5.52 23.65
N ALA A 110 -0.03 4.29 23.47
CA ALA A 110 0.01 3.57 22.21
C ALA A 110 -1.40 3.13 21.78
N ALA A 111 -1.64 3.11 20.48
CA ALA A 111 -2.85 2.62 19.87
C ALA A 111 -2.50 1.57 18.80
N THR A 112 -3.21 0.44 18.80
CA THR A 112 -3.14 -0.53 17.71
C THR A 112 -4.09 -0.10 16.60
N VAL A 113 -3.56 0.09 15.40
CA VAL A 113 -4.32 0.49 14.22
C VAL A 113 -4.37 -0.70 13.27
N SER A 114 -5.58 -1.14 12.92
CA SER A 114 -5.81 -2.34 12.11
C SER A 114 -6.36 -2.00 10.73
N PHE A 115 -5.79 -2.64 9.72
CA PHE A 115 -6.11 -2.48 8.31
C PHE A 115 -6.48 -3.84 7.70
N PRO A 116 -7.73 -4.05 7.29
CA PRO A 116 -8.07 -5.21 6.49
C PRO A 116 -7.47 -5.04 5.09
N LEU A 117 -6.67 -6.02 4.67
CA LEU A 117 -6.09 -6.10 3.33
C LEU A 117 -6.84 -7.18 2.54
N ALA A 118 -7.67 -6.73 1.59
CA ALA A 118 -8.38 -7.62 0.71
C ALA A 118 -7.58 -7.85 -0.58
N ALA A 119 -7.92 -8.93 -1.29
CA ALA A 119 -7.32 -9.26 -2.58
C ALA A 119 -7.40 -8.10 -3.58
N ARG A 120 -8.55 -7.41 -3.66
CA ARG A 120 -8.74 -6.27 -4.56
C ARG A 120 -7.71 -5.16 -4.35
N ASP A 121 -7.25 -4.99 -3.12
CA ASP A 121 -6.34 -3.92 -2.76
C ASP A 121 -4.93 -4.19 -3.29
N LEU A 122 -4.61 -5.44 -3.64
CA LEU A 122 -3.31 -5.87 -4.19
C LEU A 122 -3.32 -5.98 -5.73
N GLN A 123 -4.44 -5.68 -6.38
CA GLN A 123 -4.58 -5.79 -7.82
C GLN A 123 -3.67 -4.81 -8.55
N LEU A 124 -3.10 -5.30 -9.64
CA LEU A 124 -2.30 -4.52 -10.58
C LEU A 124 -2.97 -4.58 -11.95
N SER A 125 -2.82 -3.53 -12.76
CA SER A 125 -3.28 -3.55 -14.15
C SER A 125 -2.16 -4.04 -15.05
N ASP A 126 -2.41 -5.09 -15.83
CA ASP A 126 -1.44 -5.60 -16.80
C ASP A 126 -1.53 -4.88 -18.15
N LEU A 127 -0.72 -5.31 -19.13
CA LEU A 127 -0.65 -4.69 -20.46
C LEU A 127 -1.94 -4.79 -21.28
N ASN A 128 -2.83 -5.73 -20.97
CA ASN A 128 -4.13 -5.86 -21.62
C ASN A 128 -5.20 -4.99 -20.94
N GLY A 129 -4.84 -4.33 -19.83
CA GLY A 129 -5.75 -3.60 -18.96
C GLY A 129 -6.40 -4.48 -17.88
N ASP A 130 -6.12 -5.79 -17.86
CA ASP A 130 -6.74 -6.71 -16.90
C ASP A 130 -6.27 -6.37 -15.47
N LEU A 131 -7.17 -6.43 -14.49
CA LEU A 131 -6.79 -6.42 -13.08
C LEU A 131 -6.38 -7.81 -12.63
N VAL A 132 -5.14 -7.90 -12.15
CA VAL A 132 -4.48 -9.17 -11.85
C VAL A 132 -3.86 -9.16 -10.47
N LEU A 133 -3.86 -10.32 -9.82
CA LEU A 133 -2.97 -10.62 -8.71
C LEU A 133 -1.74 -11.33 -9.25
N ALA A 134 -0.56 -10.77 -9.01
CA ALA A 134 0.69 -11.31 -9.50
C ALA A 134 1.49 -11.93 -8.33
N PRO A 135 2.06 -13.14 -8.49
CA PRO A 135 3.03 -13.65 -7.52
C PRO A 135 4.27 -12.77 -7.52
N GLY A 136 4.98 -12.69 -6.40
CA GLY A 136 6.15 -11.84 -6.26
C GLY A 136 6.44 -11.43 -4.83
N THR A 137 7.46 -10.58 -4.67
CA THR A 137 7.75 -9.93 -3.40
C THR A 137 7.12 -8.55 -3.36
N TYR A 138 6.53 -8.22 -2.21
CA TYR A 138 5.82 -6.98 -1.96
C TYR A 138 6.30 -6.37 -0.65
N ARG A 139 6.43 -5.04 -0.62
CA ARG A 139 6.61 -4.27 0.60
C ARG A 139 5.26 -3.77 1.08
N ILE A 140 5.02 -3.99 2.36
CA ILE A 140 3.95 -3.38 3.13
C ILE A 140 4.59 -2.27 3.96
N THR A 141 4.03 -1.07 3.88
CA THR A 141 4.54 0.10 4.58
C THR A 141 3.41 0.81 5.30
N PHE A 142 3.60 1.03 6.59
CA PHE A 142 2.82 1.96 7.40
C PHE A 142 3.65 3.23 7.58
N GLU A 143 3.05 4.38 7.32
CA GLU A 143 3.70 5.68 7.54
C GLU A 143 2.67 6.73 7.99
N ASN A 144 3.14 7.80 8.62
CA ASN A 144 2.27 8.92 9.01
C ASN A 144 2.52 10.20 8.21
N GLY A 145 3.41 10.15 7.20
CA GLY A 145 3.80 11.33 6.43
C GLY A 145 4.63 12.37 7.19
N ALA A 146 4.91 12.17 8.48
CA ALA A 146 5.74 13.01 9.35
C ALA A 146 7.12 12.38 9.64
N GLY A 147 7.46 11.27 8.98
CA GLY A 147 8.73 10.56 9.11
C GLY A 147 8.68 9.26 9.90
N ALA A 148 7.59 8.95 10.60
CA ALA A 148 7.42 7.64 11.21
C ALA A 148 7.06 6.61 10.13
N ILE A 149 7.84 5.53 10.04
CA ILE A 149 7.67 4.48 9.03
C ILE A 149 7.94 3.13 9.69
N ALA A 150 7.05 2.16 9.46
CA ALA A 150 7.27 0.75 9.74
C ALA A 150 7.01 -0.04 8.45
N SER A 151 7.83 -1.04 8.13
CA SER A 151 7.67 -1.81 6.89
C SER A 151 8.01 -3.28 7.06
N HIS A 152 7.32 -4.11 6.29
CA HIS A 152 7.53 -5.56 6.23
C HIS A 152 7.51 -6.03 4.78
N VAL A 153 8.30 -7.05 4.44
CA VAL A 153 8.32 -7.64 3.09
C VAL A 153 7.66 -9.00 3.15
N VAL A 154 6.75 -9.24 2.21
CA VAL A 154 6.00 -10.50 2.08
C VAL A 154 6.19 -11.08 0.68
N THR A 155 6.04 -12.39 0.56
CA THR A 155 6.06 -13.10 -0.72
C THR A 155 4.68 -13.65 -1.05
N LEU A 156 4.14 -13.24 -2.19
CA LEU A 156 2.95 -13.83 -2.78
C LEU A 156 3.37 -14.96 -3.72
N THR A 157 2.86 -16.17 -3.49
CA THR A 157 3.16 -17.37 -4.28
C THR A 157 1.95 -17.82 -5.10
N GLY A 158 2.12 -18.86 -5.92
CA GLY A 158 1.05 -19.40 -6.76
C GLY A 158 1.14 -18.89 -8.20
N LYS A 159 -0.01 -18.86 -8.88
CA LYS A 159 -0.10 -18.42 -10.29
C LYS A 159 -0.75 -17.05 -10.36
N LYS A 160 -0.37 -16.27 -11.38
CA LYS A 160 -1.07 -15.03 -11.73
C LYS A 160 -2.57 -15.32 -11.89
N LEU A 161 -3.39 -14.56 -11.17
CA LEU A 161 -4.84 -14.65 -11.25
C LEU A 161 -5.38 -13.39 -11.92
N VAL A 162 -6.18 -13.57 -12.99
CA VAL A 162 -6.98 -12.48 -13.56
C VAL A 162 -8.24 -12.36 -12.72
N SER A 163 -8.31 -11.27 -11.97
CA SER A 163 -9.45 -10.99 -11.09
C SER A 163 -10.56 -10.20 -11.77
N GLU A 164 -10.20 -9.32 -12.72
CA GLU A 164 -11.18 -8.59 -13.54
C GLU A 164 -10.61 -8.40 -14.95
N PRO A 165 -11.20 -9.03 -15.98
CA PRO A 165 -10.74 -8.87 -17.36
C PRO A 165 -11.17 -7.53 -17.95
N PHE A 166 -10.31 -6.91 -18.75
CA PHE A 166 -10.60 -5.66 -19.43
C PHE A 166 -11.53 -5.90 -20.63
N PRO A 167 -12.61 -5.10 -20.79
CA PRO A 167 -13.52 -5.22 -21.91
C PRO A 167 -12.79 -5.01 -23.24
N GLN A 168 -12.89 -5.99 -24.15
CA GLN A 168 -12.35 -5.86 -25.50
C GLN A 168 -13.37 -5.13 -26.40
N PRO A 169 -12.92 -4.22 -27.29
CA PRO A 169 -13.83 -3.54 -28.20
C PRO A 169 -14.53 -4.56 -29.11
N THR A 170 -15.86 -4.59 -29.08
CA THR A 170 -16.65 -5.37 -30.03
C THR A 170 -16.47 -4.76 -31.42
N ARG A 171 -15.86 -5.53 -32.32
CA ARG A 171 -15.70 -5.16 -33.72
C ARG A 171 -17.06 -5.31 -34.40
N THR A 172 -17.83 -4.22 -34.49
CA THR A 172 -19.01 -4.10 -35.36
C THR A 172 -18.61 -3.59 -36.73
#